data_AF-A0A0H5RCV0-F1
#
_entry.id   AF-A0A0H5RCV0-F1
#
_cell.length_a   1.000
_cell.length_b   1.000
_cell.length_c   1.000
_cell.angle_alpha   90.00
_cell.angle_beta   90.00
_cell.angle_gamma   90.00
#
_symmetry.space_group_name_H-M   'P 1'
#
loop_
_entity.id
_entity.type
_entity.pdbx_description
1 polymer ?
#
loop_
_entity_poly.entity_id
_entity_poly.type
_entity_poly.pdbx_seq_one_letter_code
_entity_poly.pdbx_strand_id
1 'polypeptide(L)'
;MAMATETGQMNSSSPHDIAPKSVISFDEQNRIRIMNSTQFDQIQRISQESSQFTAKIGSFNGTISEIAQIMQNEGQKIEQQKLLAIGLRNRAESAGDIRRKHEHKLQAMIVHRQAELDRYLVQVASLEKVQQQQRFLLDKLAKPQ
;
A
#
# COMPACT_ATOMS: atom_id res chain seq x y z
N MET A 1 -29.24 -2.24 85.98
CA MET A 1 -30.58 -1.65 85.81
C MET A 1 -30.80 -1.56 84.30
N ALA A 2 -31.30 -2.62 83.67
CA ALA A 2 -32.74 -2.91 83.44
C ALA A 2 -33.35 -1.87 82.49
N MET A 3 -34.12 -2.16 81.44
CA MET A 3 -34.68 -3.35 80.78
C MET A 3 -35.38 -2.81 79.50
N ALA A 4 -35.89 -3.71 78.63
CA ALA A 4 -36.81 -3.54 77.48
C ALA A 4 -36.11 -3.81 76.13
N THR A 5 -36.09 -5.02 75.57
CA THR A 5 -37.19 -5.96 75.18
C THR A 5 -37.99 -5.45 73.98
N GLU A 6 -37.70 -6.01 72.80
CA GLU A 6 -38.62 -6.27 71.68
C GLU A 6 -37.87 -7.24 70.73
N THR A 7 -37.90 -8.56 70.94
CA THR A 7 -38.90 -9.51 70.40
C THR A 7 -39.52 -9.11 69.07
N GLY A 8 -39.00 -9.71 68.00
CA GLY A 8 -39.57 -9.64 66.66
C GLY A 8 -38.81 -10.52 65.69
N GLN A 9 -38.63 -11.80 66.04
CA GLN A 9 -38.17 -12.82 65.10
C GLN A 9 -39.13 -12.83 63.91
N MET A 10 -38.68 -12.31 62.77
CA MET A 10 -39.39 -12.49 61.51
C MET A 10 -39.33 -13.96 61.14
N ASN A 11 -40.47 -14.55 61.44
CA ASN A 11 -41.03 -15.80 60.98
C ASN A 11 -40.30 -16.44 59.79
N SER A 12 -39.74 -17.60 60.12
CA SER A 12 -39.52 -18.77 59.29
C SER A 12 -39.86 -18.66 57.81
N SER A 13 -38.80 -18.70 57.01
CA SER A 13 -38.64 -19.60 55.86
C SER A 13 -39.92 -20.32 55.45
N SER A 14 -40.57 -19.80 54.41
CA SER A 14 -41.59 -20.52 53.65
C SER A 14 -41.08 -21.94 53.33
N PRO A 15 -41.88 -22.99 53.57
CA PRO A 15 -41.50 -24.35 53.22
C PRO A 15 -41.42 -24.44 51.71
N HIS A 16 -40.21 -24.41 51.15
CA HIS A 16 -40.01 -25.04 49.85
C HIS A 16 -40.31 -26.52 50.07
N ASP A 17 -41.50 -26.92 49.65
CA ASP A 17 -41.92 -28.31 49.51
C ASP A 17 -40.74 -29.13 48.97
N ILE A 18 -40.12 -29.90 49.86
CA ILE A 18 -39.29 -31.03 49.52
C ILE A 18 -40.26 -32.15 49.14
N ALA A 19 -41.01 -31.93 48.06
CA ALA A 19 -41.60 -33.03 47.32
C ALA A 19 -40.47 -33.61 46.45
N PRO A 20 -40.27 -34.94 46.41
CA PRO A 20 -39.27 -35.54 45.54
C PRO A 20 -39.62 -35.15 44.09
N LYS A 21 -38.88 -34.20 43.51
CA LYS A 21 -38.86 -33.99 42.06
C LYS A 21 -38.53 -35.35 41.48
N SER A 22 -39.50 -35.97 40.82
CA SER A 22 -39.28 -37.26 40.18
C SER A 22 -38.07 -37.11 39.28
N VAL A 23 -36.98 -37.80 39.64
CA VAL A 23 -35.71 -37.84 38.91
C VAL A 23 -35.92 -38.36 37.49
N ILE A 24 -37.10 -38.92 37.23
CA ILE A 24 -37.55 -39.50 35.99
C ILE A 24 -38.89 -38.85 35.66
N SER A 25 -38.98 -38.27 34.47
CA SER A 25 -40.16 -37.70 33.83
C SER A 25 -40.39 -38.44 32.51
N PHE A 26 -41.64 -38.67 32.16
CA PHE A 26 -42.02 -39.36 30.92
C PHE A 26 -42.39 -38.30 29.87
N ASP A 27 -41.87 -38.43 28.64
CA ASP A 27 -42.31 -37.58 27.51
C ASP A 27 -43.66 -38.09 26.93
N GLU A 28 -44.26 -37.31 26.02
CA GLU A 28 -45.52 -37.65 25.32
C GLU A 28 -45.42 -38.93 24.45
N GLN A 29 -44.22 -39.47 24.27
CA GLN A 29 -43.92 -40.74 23.58
C GLN A 29 -43.45 -41.84 24.57
N ASN A 30 -43.75 -41.72 25.86
CA ASN A 30 -43.45 -42.69 26.93
C ASN A 30 -41.95 -43.01 27.11
N ARG A 31 -41.05 -42.10 26.73
CA ARG A 31 -39.61 -42.28 26.98
C ARG A 31 -39.22 -41.73 28.35
N ILE A 32 -38.46 -42.54 29.10
CA ILE A 32 -37.90 -42.20 30.40
C ILE A 32 -36.84 -41.10 30.20
N ARG A 33 -37.07 -39.90 30.73
CA ARG A 33 -36.14 -38.76 30.69
C ARG A 33 -35.89 -38.21 32.09
N ILE A 34 -34.65 -37.86 32.38
CA ILE A 34 -34.26 -37.35 33.70
C ILE A 34 -34.69 -35.88 33.91
N MET A 35 -35.13 -35.22 32.84
CA MET A 35 -35.42 -33.79 32.76
C MET A 35 -36.81 -33.53 32.14
N ASN A 36 -37.53 -32.52 32.65
CA ASN A 36 -38.84 -32.12 32.15
C ASN A 36 -38.82 -31.90 30.63
N SER A 37 -39.76 -32.52 29.90
CA SER A 37 -39.85 -32.50 28.44
C SER A 37 -39.77 -31.08 27.85
N THR A 38 -40.43 -30.10 28.48
CA THR A 38 -40.43 -28.71 28.01
C THR A 38 -39.06 -28.02 28.13
N GLN A 39 -38.30 -28.32 29.19
CA GLN A 39 -36.96 -27.77 29.39
C GLN A 39 -35.96 -28.38 28.41
N PHE A 40 -36.11 -29.67 28.08
CA PHE A 40 -35.29 -30.32 27.07
C PHE A 40 -35.51 -29.72 25.67
N ASP A 41 -36.77 -29.49 25.27
CA ASP A 41 -37.09 -28.91 23.95
C ASP A 41 -36.55 -27.48 23.81
N GLN A 42 -36.57 -26.70 24.90
CA GLN A 42 -35.95 -25.37 24.94
C GLN A 42 -34.42 -25.45 24.79
N ILE A 43 -33.75 -26.36 25.51
CA ILE A 43 -32.31 -26.57 25.39
C ILE A 43 -31.94 -27.03 23.97
N GLN A 44 -32.73 -27.92 23.37
CA GLN A 44 -32.51 -28.38 22.00
C GLN A 44 -32.69 -27.25 20.97
N ARG A 45 -33.69 -26.37 21.14
CA ARG A 45 -33.85 -25.18 20.30
C ARG A 45 -32.67 -24.22 20.42
N ILE A 46 -32.23 -23.93 21.65
CA ILE A 46 -31.06 -23.06 21.89
C ILE A 46 -29.80 -23.66 21.28
N SER A 47 -29.63 -24.98 21.36
CA SER A 47 -28.51 -25.68 20.72
C SER A 47 -28.55 -25.55 19.20
N GLN A 48 -29.72 -25.71 18.58
CA GLN A 48 -29.90 -25.50 17.13
C GLN A 48 -29.66 -24.04 16.72
N GLU A 49 -30.21 -23.07 17.44
CA GLU A 49 -29.98 -21.65 17.17
C GLU A 49 -28.50 -21.27 17.31
N SER A 50 -27.83 -21.78 18.35
CA SER A 50 -26.39 -21.58 18.54
C SER A 50 -25.60 -22.14 17.35
N SER A 51 -25.93 -23.36 16.89
CA SER A 51 -25.28 -23.95 15.72
C SER A 51 -25.52 -23.15 14.44
N GLN A 52 -26.75 -22.64 14.23
CA GLN A 52 -27.07 -21.80 13.07
C GLN A 52 -26.36 -20.45 13.14
N PHE A 53 -26.25 -19.86 14.33
CA PHE A 53 -25.50 -18.64 14.55
C PHE A 53 -24.02 -18.82 14.22
N THR A 54 -23.40 -19.91 14.70
CA THR A 54 -22.01 -20.23 14.35
C THR A 54 -21.81 -20.41 12.85
N ALA A 55 -22.75 -21.06 12.15
CA ALA A 55 -22.70 -21.21 10.70
C ALA A 55 -22.78 -19.86 9.97
N LYS A 56 -23.67 -18.95 10.41
CA LYS A 56 -23.78 -17.59 9.85
C LYS A 56 -22.53 -16.74 10.11
N ILE A 57 -21.92 -16.87 11.28
CA ILE A 57 -20.64 -16.20 11.57
C ILE A 57 -19.52 -16.76 10.71
N GLY A 58 -19.51 -18.07 10.46
CA GLY A 58 -18.58 -18.72 9.54
C GLY A 58 -18.67 -18.14 8.12
N SER A 59 -19.89 -18.04 7.57
CA SER A 59 -20.07 -17.45 6.23
C SER A 59 -19.71 -15.98 6.19
N PHE A 60 -20.09 -15.20 7.22
CA PHE A 60 -19.76 -13.78 7.34
C PHE A 60 -18.25 -13.53 7.36
N ASN A 61 -17.51 -14.31 8.15
CA ASN A 61 -16.04 -14.23 8.17
C ASN A 61 -15.43 -14.60 6.82
N GLY A 62 -16.01 -15.58 6.11
CA GLY A 62 -15.62 -15.93 4.75
C GLY A 62 -15.77 -14.75 3.78
N THR A 63 -16.93 -14.09 3.79
CA THR A 63 -17.20 -12.92 2.94
C THR A 63 -16.26 -11.75 3.26
N ILE A 64 -16.00 -11.48 4.55
CA ILE A 64 -15.03 -10.44 4.94
C ILE A 64 -13.63 -10.77 4.43
N SER A 65 -13.20 -12.02 4.56
CA SER A 65 -11.89 -12.46 4.07
C SER A 65 -11.76 -12.27 2.56
N GLU A 66 -12.80 -12.59 1.80
CA GLU A 66 -12.83 -12.41 0.35
C GLU A 66 -12.76 -10.92 -0.03
N ILE A 67 -13.54 -10.06 0.63
CA ILE A 67 -13.52 -8.60 0.40
C ILE A 67 -12.14 -8.03 0.76
N ALA A 68 -11.56 -8.44 1.89
CA ALA A 68 -10.23 -8.01 2.29
C ALA A 68 -9.18 -8.38 1.24
N GLN A 69 -9.28 -9.57 0.66
CA GLN A 69 -8.36 -10.01 -0.38
C GLN A 69 -8.53 -9.26 -1.70
N ILE A 70 -9.77 -8.97 -2.11
CA ILE A 70 -10.05 -8.15 -3.28
C ILE A 70 -9.49 -6.73 -3.07
N MET A 71 -9.70 -6.14 -1.89
CA MET A 71 -9.19 -4.81 -1.55
C MET A 71 -7.66 -4.76 -1.58
N GLN A 72 -7.00 -5.79 -1.03
CA GLN A 72 -5.54 -5.91 -1.08
C GLN A 72 -5.03 -5.97 -2.53
N ASN A 73 -5.66 -6.79 -3.37
CA ASN A 73 -5.27 -6.96 -4.78
C ASN A 73 -5.49 -5.68 -5.59
N GLU A 74 -6.63 -5.01 -5.43
CA GLU A 74 -6.89 -3.74 -6.12
C GLU A 74 -5.98 -2.63 -5.62
N GLY A 75 -5.68 -2.59 -4.31
CA GLY A 75 -4.69 -1.66 -3.75
C GLY A 75 -3.31 -1.81 -4.39
N GLN A 76 -2.84 -3.05 -4.60
CA GLN A 76 -1.58 -3.31 -5.29
C GLN A 76 -1.59 -2.86 -6.74
N LYS A 77 -2.69 -3.11 -7.48
CA LYS A 77 -2.83 -2.66 -8.88
C LYS A 77 -2.80 -1.14 -8.98
N ILE A 78 -3.51 -0.45 -8.08
CA ILE A 78 -3.52 1.03 -8.03
C ILE A 78 -2.11 1.56 -7.78
N GLU A 79 -1.40 0.99 -6.81
CA GLU A 79 -0.04 1.44 -6.50
C GLU A 79 0.92 1.22 -7.67
N GLN A 80 0.82 0.08 -8.35
CA GLN A 80 1.61 -0.20 -9.55
C GLN A 80 1.34 0.82 -10.66
N GLN A 81 0.07 1.14 -10.94
CA GLN A 81 -0.29 2.15 -11.94
C GLN A 81 0.16 3.56 -11.52
N LYS A 82 0.08 3.89 -10.23
CA LYS A 82 0.59 5.16 -9.69
C LYS A 82 2.08 5.30 -9.95
N LEU A 83 2.87 4.25 -9.69
CA LEU A 83 4.32 4.25 -9.94
C LEU A 83 4.63 4.43 -11.43
N LEU A 84 3.91 3.74 -12.32
CA LEU A 84 4.08 3.90 -13.77
C LEU A 84 3.75 5.33 -14.22
N ALA A 85 2.65 5.89 -13.74
CA ALA A 85 2.24 7.26 -14.05
C ALA A 85 3.27 8.29 -13.58
N ILE A 86 3.82 8.14 -12.37
CA ILE A 86 4.91 8.99 -11.86
C ILE A 86 6.15 8.86 -12.75
N GLY A 87 6.53 7.63 -13.14
CA GLY A 87 7.67 7.40 -14.02
C GLY A 87 7.51 8.08 -15.39
N LEU A 88 6.32 7.96 -16.00
CA LEU A 88 6.00 8.63 -17.26
C LEU A 88 6.02 10.15 -17.12
N ARG A 89 5.46 10.69 -16.04
CA ARG A 89 5.49 12.13 -15.73
C ARG A 89 6.93 12.62 -15.59
N ASN A 90 7.76 11.96 -14.79
CA ASN A 90 9.16 12.35 -14.59
C ASN A 90 9.94 12.32 -15.91
N ARG A 91 9.67 11.33 -16.77
CA ARG A 91 10.28 11.25 -18.10
C ARG A 91 9.83 12.40 -19.00
N ALA A 92 8.55 12.75 -19.00
CA ALA A 92 8.02 13.86 -19.78
C ALA A 92 8.59 15.21 -19.32
N GLU A 93 8.63 15.42 -18.00
CA GLU A 93 9.18 16.63 -17.38
C GLU A 93 10.67 16.79 -17.68
N SER A 94 11.46 15.72 -17.48
CA SER A 94 12.90 15.73 -17.77
C SER A 94 13.24 15.78 -19.27
N ALA A 95 12.36 15.36 -20.17
CA ALA A 95 12.63 15.36 -21.61
C ALA A 95 12.88 16.78 -22.16
N GLY A 96 12.18 17.79 -21.62
CA GLY A 96 12.40 19.19 -22.00
C GLY A 96 13.78 19.69 -21.55
N ASP A 97 14.15 19.42 -20.30
CA ASP A 97 15.47 19.78 -19.76
C ASP A 97 16.61 19.07 -20.47
N ILE A 98 16.45 17.78 -20.78
CA ILE A 98 17.46 17.01 -21.52
C ILE A 98 17.68 17.60 -22.91
N ARG A 99 16.60 17.97 -23.63
CA ARG A 99 16.71 18.64 -24.93
C ARG A 99 17.44 19.98 -24.82
N ARG A 100 17.05 20.83 -23.87
CA ARG A 100 17.70 22.13 -23.65
C ARG A 100 19.18 21.99 -23.34
N LYS A 101 19.55 21.06 -22.44
CA LYS A 101 20.95 20.77 -22.10
C LYS A 101 21.73 20.27 -23.30
N HIS A 102 21.12 19.42 -24.13
CA HIS A 102 21.77 18.90 -25.33
C HIS A 102 22.02 20.01 -26.36
N GLU A 103 21.03 20.87 -26.60
CA GLU A 103 21.15 22.02 -27.47
C GLU A 103 22.24 22.99 -26.99
N HIS A 104 22.28 23.32 -25.71
CA HIS A 104 23.33 24.16 -25.14
C HIS A 104 24.73 23.53 -25.29
N LYS A 105 24.83 22.21 -25.10
CA LYS A 105 26.09 21.49 -25.29
C LYS A 105 26.56 21.56 -26.75
N LEU A 106 25.66 21.34 -27.70
CA LEU A 106 25.97 21.44 -29.14
C LEU A 106 26.38 22.86 -29.51
N GLN A 107 25.66 23.87 -29.03
CA GLN A 107 25.97 25.27 -29.29
C GLN A 107 27.35 25.65 -28.75
N ALA A 108 27.68 25.21 -27.53
CA ALA A 108 29.01 25.43 -26.96
C ALA A 108 30.12 24.76 -27.79
N MET A 109 29.87 23.54 -28.31
CA MET A 109 30.81 22.86 -29.20
C MET A 109 30.98 23.61 -30.52
N ILE A 110 29.90 24.14 -31.11
CA ILE A 110 29.96 24.93 -32.35
C ILE A 110 30.82 26.18 -32.13
N VAL A 111 30.56 26.93 -31.05
CA VAL A 111 31.33 28.15 -30.72
C VAL A 111 32.80 27.83 -30.53
N HIS A 112 33.13 26.75 -29.81
CA HIS A 112 34.51 26.32 -29.62
C HIS A 112 35.19 25.99 -30.96
N ARG A 113 34.52 25.21 -31.82
CA ARG A 113 35.06 24.86 -33.15
C ARG A 113 35.24 26.08 -34.05
N GLN A 114 34.32 27.04 -34.00
CA GLN A 114 34.44 28.28 -34.75
C GLN A 114 35.66 29.09 -34.30
N ALA A 115 35.87 29.22 -32.99
CA ALA A 115 37.04 29.91 -32.46
C ALA A 115 38.36 29.22 -32.85
N GLU A 116 38.40 27.87 -32.86
CA GLU A 116 39.56 27.13 -33.38
C GLU A 116 39.80 27.42 -34.86
N LEU A 117 38.75 27.45 -35.67
CA LEU A 117 38.82 27.74 -37.10
C LEU A 117 39.34 29.16 -37.36
N ASP A 118 38.81 30.16 -36.65
CA ASP A 118 39.25 31.55 -36.78
C ASP A 118 40.73 31.70 -36.42
N ARG A 119 41.18 30.99 -35.37
CA ARG A 119 42.62 30.93 -35.02
C ARG A 119 43.46 30.34 -36.14
N TYR A 120 43.03 29.23 -36.75
CA TYR A 120 43.75 28.62 -37.85
C TYR A 120 43.80 29.52 -39.09
N LEU A 121 42.71 30.23 -39.41
CA LEU A 121 42.69 31.19 -40.52
C LEU A 121 43.73 32.30 -40.32
N VAL A 122 43.82 32.87 -39.12
CA VAL A 122 44.83 33.88 -38.79
C VAL A 122 46.25 33.32 -38.92
N GLN A 123 46.46 32.08 -38.46
CA GLN A 123 47.77 31.42 -38.57
C GLN A 123 48.17 31.18 -40.03
N VAL A 124 47.25 30.72 -40.88
CA VAL A 124 47.50 30.53 -42.32
C VAL A 124 47.85 31.85 -42.98
N ALA A 125 47.07 32.92 -42.75
CA ALA A 125 47.35 34.23 -43.33
C ALA A 125 48.73 34.78 -42.90
N SER A 126 49.13 34.53 -41.64
CA SER A 126 50.46 34.89 -41.15
C SER A 126 51.57 34.12 -41.87
N LEU A 127 51.41 32.81 -42.03
CA LEU A 127 52.37 31.95 -42.72
C LEU A 127 52.48 32.30 -44.22
N GLU A 128 51.36 32.59 -44.89
CA GLU A 128 51.35 33.03 -46.28
C GLU A 128 52.14 34.32 -46.47
N LYS A 129 52.00 35.28 -45.55
CA LYS A 129 52.78 36.53 -45.57
C LYS A 129 54.28 36.25 -45.43
N VAL A 130 54.68 35.38 -44.49
CA VAL A 130 56.08 34.98 -44.31
C VAL A 130 56.61 34.27 -45.54
N GLN A 131 55.84 33.34 -46.12
CA GLN A 131 56.20 32.62 -47.34
C GLN A 131 56.40 33.57 -48.53
N GLN A 132 55.52 34.57 -48.70
CA GLN A 132 55.68 35.58 -49.75
C GLN A 132 56.94 36.41 -49.55
N GLN A 133 57.25 36.83 -48.31
CA GLN A 133 58.48 37.55 -48.00
C GLN A 133 59.73 36.71 -48.31
N GLN A 134 59.73 35.43 -47.94
CA GLN A 134 60.82 34.50 -48.23
C GLN A 134 61.00 34.30 -49.73
N ARG A 135 59.91 34.11 -50.49
CA ARG A 135 59.95 34.01 -51.96
C ARG A 135 60.54 35.25 -52.61
N PHE A 136 60.11 36.43 -52.18
CA PHE A 136 60.65 37.69 -52.70
C PHE A 136 62.15 37.86 -52.39
N LEU A 137 62.59 37.42 -51.21
CA LEU A 137 64.01 37.43 -50.85
C LEU A 137 64.82 36.45 -51.71
N LEU A 138 64.29 35.24 -51.95
CA LEU A 138 64.89 34.28 -52.87
C LEU A 138 65.00 34.84 -54.29
N ASP A 139 63.94 35.48 -54.81
CA ASP A 139 63.97 36.10 -56.14
C ASP A 139 65.03 37.22 -56.25
N LYS A 140 65.24 37.98 -55.16
CA LYS A 140 66.32 38.98 -55.09
C LYS A 140 67.71 38.36 -55.09
N LEU A 141 67.89 37.22 -54.42
CA LEU A 141 69.16 36.51 -54.39
C LEU A 141 69.43 35.73 -55.68
N ALA A 142 68.39 35.24 -56.35
CA ALA A 142 68.49 34.46 -57.57
C ALA A 142 68.77 35.29 -58.83
N LYS A 143 68.55 36.60 -58.79
CA LYS A 143 68.99 37.51 -59.86
C LYS A 143 70.45 37.91 -59.61
N PRO A 144 71.43 37.39 -60.39
CA PRO A 144 72.81 37.82 -60.27
C PRO A 144 72.92 39.31 -60.63
N GLN A 145 73.79 40.03 -59.92
CA GLN A 145 74.21 41.39 -60.29
C GLN A 145 74.84 41.43 -61.67
#